data_AF-S0E7E4-F1
#
_entry.id   AF-S0E7E4-F1
#
_cell.length_a   1.000
_cell.length_b   1.000
_cell.length_c   1.000
_cell.angle_alpha   90.00
_cell.angle_beta   90.00
_cell.angle_gamma   90.00
#
_symmetry.space_group_name_H-M   'P 1'
#
loop_
_entity.id
_entity.type
_entity.pdbx_description
1 polymer ?
#
loop_
_entity_poly.entity_id
_entity_poly.type
_entity_poly.pdbx_seq_one_letter_code
_entity_poly.pdbx_strand_id
1 'polypeptide(L)'
;MPFGSSVAVQKVKSSFLNGRLFDVTFTRIFQCQRKACGDQDAYFDTKSWVDKDEALKSTLAFDIDGNGISGRYYKLLASMSVPIKQTLFLEWHDDRLIPWLHYVPVSQSMEELPELVFYLTSNPSGKEVASQIARQGRQWHTRAFREVDMGLYVYRLLLEMARLQDPQRKANVPWE
;
A
#
# COMPACT_ATOMS: atom_id res chain seq x y z
N MET A 1 -39.93 0.16 22.23
CA MET A 1 -39.44 0.29 20.85
C MET A 1 -38.13 -0.47 20.76
N PRO A 2 -38.03 -1.61 20.05
CA PRO A 2 -36.74 -2.22 19.79
C PRO A 2 -36.16 -1.60 18.50
N PHE A 3 -35.04 -0.92 18.65
CA PHE A 3 -34.19 -0.49 17.53
C PHE A 3 -33.40 -1.67 17.00
N GLY A 4 -33.29 -1.75 15.66
CA GLY A 4 -32.12 -2.32 14.99
C GLY A 4 -32.25 -3.77 14.52
N SER A 5 -32.95 -3.99 13.41
CA SER A 5 -32.65 -5.14 12.55
C SER A 5 -31.20 -5.05 12.10
N SER A 6 -30.35 -6.00 12.50
CA SER A 6 -28.99 -6.08 11.95
C SER A 6 -29.12 -6.38 10.46
N VAL A 7 -28.54 -5.52 9.62
CA VAL A 7 -28.39 -5.85 8.20
C VAL A 7 -27.32 -6.93 8.15
N ALA A 8 -27.74 -8.18 7.95
CA ALA A 8 -26.82 -9.29 7.76
C ALA A 8 -26.12 -9.11 6.41
N VAL A 9 -24.85 -8.66 6.45
CA VAL A 9 -23.99 -8.63 5.26
C VAL A 9 -23.60 -10.08 4.94
N GLN A 10 -24.06 -10.58 3.79
CA GLN A 10 -23.73 -11.93 3.32
C GLN A 10 -22.56 -11.89 2.34
N LYS A 11 -21.47 -12.63 2.63
CA LYS A 11 -20.36 -12.81 1.68
C LYS A 11 -20.82 -13.77 0.56
N VAL A 12 -20.88 -13.28 -0.67
CA VAL A 12 -21.25 -14.06 -1.87
C VAL A 12 -20.05 -14.11 -2.82
N LYS A 13 -19.69 -15.31 -3.30
CA LYS A 13 -18.68 -15.46 -4.35
C LYS A 13 -19.27 -15.00 -5.69
N SER A 14 -18.70 -13.96 -6.31
CA SER A 14 -19.11 -13.46 -7.62
C SER A 14 -17.92 -13.50 -8.59
N SER A 15 -17.91 -14.48 -9.49
CA SER A 15 -16.88 -14.57 -10.54
C SER A 15 -16.93 -13.38 -11.50
N PHE A 16 -18.11 -12.84 -11.76
CA PHE A 16 -18.31 -11.68 -12.63
C PHE A 16 -17.69 -10.39 -12.07
N LEU A 17 -17.97 -10.06 -10.80
CA LEU A 17 -17.40 -8.87 -10.17
C LEU A 17 -15.89 -9.04 -9.95
N ASN A 18 -15.45 -10.24 -9.60
CA ASN A 18 -14.04 -10.54 -9.45
C ASN A 18 -13.28 -10.30 -10.76
N GLY A 19 -13.72 -10.88 -11.88
CA GLY A 19 -13.03 -10.72 -13.17
C GLY A 19 -13.15 -9.32 -13.79
N ARG A 20 -14.12 -8.51 -13.37
CA ARG A 20 -14.30 -7.14 -13.87
C ARG A 20 -13.54 -6.09 -13.06
N LEU A 21 -13.42 -6.29 -11.75
CA LEU A 21 -12.89 -5.29 -10.82
C LEU A 21 -11.48 -5.63 -10.31
N PHE A 22 -11.05 -6.89 -10.43
CA PHE A 22 -9.78 -7.36 -9.92
C PHE A 22 -8.99 -8.09 -11.00
N ASP A 23 -7.76 -7.65 -11.19
CA ASP A 23 -6.73 -8.39 -11.92
C ASP A 23 -5.56 -8.61 -10.96
N VAL A 24 -5.63 -9.73 -10.23
CA VAL A 24 -4.68 -10.07 -9.16
C VAL A 24 -4.33 -11.55 -9.28
N THR A 25 -3.04 -11.84 -9.34
CA THR A 25 -2.54 -13.21 -9.45
C THR A 25 -1.14 -13.32 -8.85
N PHE A 26 -0.79 -14.53 -8.40
CA PHE A 26 0.58 -14.85 -8.06
C PHE A 26 1.35 -15.20 -9.33
N THR A 27 2.48 -14.54 -9.57
CA THR A 27 3.33 -14.83 -10.74
C THR A 27 4.47 -15.80 -10.46
N ARG A 28 4.79 -15.99 -9.17
CA ARG A 28 5.88 -16.88 -8.73
C ARG A 28 5.76 -17.18 -7.24
N ILE A 29 6.00 -18.43 -6.87
CA ILE A 29 6.10 -18.88 -5.48
C ILE A 29 7.52 -19.41 -5.24
N PHE A 30 8.18 -18.92 -4.19
CA PHE A 30 9.56 -19.25 -3.85
C PHE A 30 9.80 -19.05 -2.34
N GLN A 31 11.01 -19.35 -1.84
CA GLN A 31 11.36 -19.35 -0.40
C GLN A 31 10.60 -20.41 0.43
N CYS A 32 10.21 -21.50 -0.22
CA CYS A 32 9.63 -22.69 0.40
C CYS A 32 10.44 -23.94 0.03
N GLN A 33 10.21 -25.05 0.74
CA GLN A 33 10.73 -26.35 0.33
C GLN A 33 10.09 -26.79 -1.00
N ARG A 34 10.81 -27.55 -1.82
CA ARG A 34 10.36 -27.95 -3.18
C ARG A 34 8.94 -28.50 -3.22
N LYS A 35 8.59 -29.41 -2.30
CA LYS A 35 7.24 -29.99 -2.22
C LYS A 35 6.19 -28.92 -1.90
N ALA A 36 6.43 -28.11 -0.87
CA ALA A 36 5.51 -27.05 -0.47
C ALA A 36 5.33 -25.98 -1.56
N CYS A 37 6.39 -25.63 -2.30
CA CYS A 37 6.25 -24.72 -3.44
C CYS A 37 5.40 -25.35 -4.54
N GLY A 38 5.60 -26.63 -4.86
CA GLY A 38 4.78 -27.35 -5.84
C GLY A 38 3.30 -27.42 -5.44
N ASP A 39 3.01 -27.69 -4.16
CA ASP A 39 1.65 -27.73 -3.63
C ASP A 39 0.97 -26.35 -3.70
N GLN A 40 1.68 -25.27 -3.35
CA GLN A 40 1.16 -23.90 -3.43
C GLN A 40 0.97 -23.44 -4.88
N ASP A 41 1.91 -23.75 -5.77
CA ASP A 41 1.83 -23.42 -7.20
C ASP A 41 0.61 -24.06 -7.85
N ALA A 42 0.35 -25.33 -7.54
CA ALA A 42 -0.85 -26.04 -7.98
C ALA A 42 -2.14 -25.47 -7.38
N TYR A 43 -2.12 -25.04 -6.11
CA TYR A 43 -3.31 -24.50 -5.44
C TYR A 43 -3.69 -23.10 -5.95
N PHE A 44 -2.70 -22.22 -6.13
CA PHE A 44 -2.92 -20.82 -6.49
C PHE A 44 -3.03 -20.56 -7.99
N ASP A 45 -2.74 -21.55 -8.85
CA ASP A 45 -2.76 -21.43 -10.32
C ASP A 45 -1.96 -20.21 -10.79
N THR A 46 -0.64 -20.23 -10.48
CA THR A 46 0.24 -19.11 -10.77
C THR A 46 0.28 -18.79 -12.27
N LYS A 47 0.36 -17.49 -12.58
CA LYS A 47 0.43 -17.02 -13.98
C LYS A 47 1.84 -16.63 -14.36
N SER A 48 2.07 -16.50 -15.66
CA SER A 48 3.33 -16.00 -16.19
C SER A 48 3.65 -14.61 -15.64
N TRP A 49 4.94 -14.35 -15.47
CA TRP A 49 5.42 -13.03 -15.09
C TRP A 49 4.90 -11.94 -16.05
N VAL A 50 4.53 -10.79 -15.49
CA VAL A 50 4.10 -9.59 -16.22
C VAL A 50 5.07 -8.46 -15.93
N ASP A 51 5.09 -7.45 -16.80
CA ASP A 51 5.95 -6.28 -16.60
C ASP A 51 5.72 -5.64 -15.22
N LYS A 52 6.80 -5.21 -14.57
CA LYS A 52 6.75 -4.61 -13.23
C LYS A 52 5.86 -3.37 -13.15
N ASP A 53 5.64 -2.70 -14.28
CA ASP A 53 4.84 -1.49 -14.42
C ASP A 53 3.44 -1.79 -14.99
N GLU A 54 3.05 -3.07 -15.17
CA GLU A 54 1.73 -3.47 -15.67
C GLU A 54 0.58 -2.91 -14.81
N ALA A 55 0.75 -2.92 -13.49
CA ALA A 55 -0.23 -2.39 -12.54
C ALA A 55 -0.52 -0.89 -12.73
N LEU A 56 0.38 -0.13 -13.38
CA LEU A 56 0.20 1.31 -13.63
C LEU A 56 -0.83 1.60 -14.72
N LYS A 57 -1.29 0.58 -15.45
CA LYS A 57 -2.38 0.70 -16.43
C LYS A 57 -3.77 0.68 -15.76
N SER A 58 -3.84 0.29 -14.50
CA SER A 58 -5.07 0.21 -13.72
C SER A 58 -5.36 1.51 -12.97
N THR A 59 -6.64 1.81 -12.74
CA THR A 59 -7.03 2.96 -11.92
C THR A 59 -6.56 2.81 -10.47
N LEU A 60 -6.65 1.59 -9.92
CA LEU A 60 -6.22 1.27 -8.56
C LEU A 60 -5.04 0.30 -8.66
N ALA A 61 -3.98 0.55 -7.89
CA ALA A 61 -2.81 -0.32 -7.80
C ALA A 61 -2.61 -0.78 -6.36
N PHE A 62 -2.76 -2.09 -6.12
CA PHE A 62 -2.64 -2.65 -4.77
C PHE A 62 -1.17 -2.83 -4.37
N ASP A 63 -0.83 -2.32 -3.20
CA ASP A 63 0.48 -2.37 -2.57
C ASP A 63 0.38 -3.12 -1.24
N ILE A 64 1.22 -4.14 -1.11
CA ILE A 64 1.32 -4.98 0.08
C ILE A 64 2.80 -5.24 0.35
N ASP A 65 3.13 -5.34 1.63
CA ASP A 65 4.45 -5.75 2.10
C ASP A 65 4.85 -7.13 1.57
N GLY A 66 6.16 -7.32 1.40
CA GLY A 66 6.76 -8.63 1.11
C GLY A 66 7.47 -9.16 2.35
N ASN A 67 8.70 -9.64 2.18
CA ASN A 67 9.59 -9.97 3.31
C ASN A 67 9.95 -8.74 4.17
N GLY A 68 9.69 -7.54 3.63
CA GLY A 68 9.82 -6.25 4.28
C GLY A 68 8.92 -5.25 3.55
N ILE A 69 9.32 -3.98 3.50
CA ILE A 69 8.58 -2.92 2.81
C ILE A 69 8.42 -3.20 1.31
N SER A 70 7.37 -2.64 0.71
CA SER A 70 7.16 -2.71 -0.74
C SER A 70 8.07 -1.72 -1.48
N GLY A 71 9.06 -2.25 -2.21
CA GLY A 71 9.91 -1.46 -3.10
C GLY A 71 9.18 -0.87 -4.33
N ARG A 72 7.91 -1.24 -4.55
CA ARG A 72 7.10 -0.73 -5.68
C ARG A 72 6.42 0.60 -5.35
N TYR A 73 6.26 0.92 -4.07
CA TYR A 73 5.34 1.94 -3.60
C TYR A 73 5.56 3.34 -4.21
N TYR A 74 6.82 3.80 -4.33
CA TYR A 74 7.10 5.12 -4.91
C TYR A 74 6.76 5.22 -6.40
N LYS A 75 6.90 4.13 -7.17
CA LYS A 75 6.46 4.12 -8.56
C LYS A 75 4.95 4.24 -8.68
N LEU A 76 4.21 3.59 -7.77
CA LEU A 76 2.75 3.71 -7.72
C LEU A 76 2.35 5.15 -7.41
N LEU A 77 2.96 5.78 -6.40
CA LEU A 77 2.76 7.19 -6.07
C LEU A 77 3.10 8.14 -7.21
N ALA A 78 4.15 7.86 -7.99
CA ALA A 78 4.57 8.67 -9.13
C ALA A 78 3.66 8.52 -10.37
N SER A 79 2.78 7.53 -10.38
CA SER A 79 1.90 7.20 -11.51
C SER A 79 0.59 8.01 -11.48
N MET A 80 -0.34 7.69 -12.38
CA MET A 80 -1.73 8.19 -12.32
C MET A 80 -2.72 7.16 -11.76
N SER A 81 -2.21 6.06 -11.18
CA SER A 81 -3.00 5.10 -10.41
C SER A 81 -3.14 5.57 -8.97
N VAL A 82 -4.20 5.12 -8.29
CA VAL A 82 -4.38 5.29 -6.85
C VAL A 82 -3.69 4.13 -6.13
N PRO A 83 -2.65 4.38 -5.32
CA PRO A 83 -2.08 3.34 -4.48
C PRO A 83 -3.09 2.94 -3.40
N ILE A 84 -3.41 1.65 -3.34
CA ILE A 84 -4.17 1.04 -2.24
C ILE A 84 -3.16 0.32 -1.36
N LYS A 85 -2.85 0.84 -0.18
CA LYS A 85 -1.73 0.37 0.65
C LYS A 85 -2.23 -0.40 1.86
N GLN A 86 -1.78 -1.65 1.98
CA GLN A 86 -1.80 -2.42 3.21
C GLN A 86 -0.35 -2.59 3.69
N THR A 87 -0.04 -2.17 4.92
CA THR A 87 1.29 -2.34 5.50
C THR A 87 1.25 -2.58 7.00
N LEU A 88 2.23 -3.32 7.51
CA LEU A 88 2.56 -3.47 8.93
C LEU A 88 3.76 -2.62 9.36
N PHE A 89 4.54 -2.13 8.39
CA PHE A 89 5.78 -1.42 8.67
C PHE A 89 5.53 0.08 8.83
N LEU A 90 6.36 0.69 9.68
CA LEU A 90 6.56 2.13 9.70
C LEU A 90 7.71 2.46 8.75
N GLU A 91 7.49 3.41 7.86
CA GLU A 91 8.44 3.83 6.84
C GLU A 91 8.82 5.30 7.01
N TRP A 92 10.01 5.69 6.54
CA TRP A 92 10.53 7.05 6.68
C TRP A 92 9.60 8.14 6.10
N HIS A 93 8.72 7.75 5.19
CA HIS A 93 7.85 8.64 4.45
C HIS A 93 6.46 8.79 5.07
N ASP A 94 6.16 8.11 6.17
CA ASP A 94 4.83 8.13 6.78
C ASP A 94 4.44 9.54 7.26
N ASP A 95 5.41 10.31 7.77
CA ASP A 95 5.20 11.72 8.14
C ASP A 95 4.99 12.65 6.93
N ARG A 96 5.13 12.13 5.71
CA ARG A 96 5.04 12.89 4.46
C ARG A 96 3.80 12.50 3.67
N LEU A 97 3.15 11.38 3.97
CA LEU A 97 1.98 10.91 3.22
C LEU A 97 0.72 10.98 4.08
N ILE A 98 -0.35 11.49 3.48
CA ILE A 98 -1.63 11.63 4.16
C ILE A 98 -2.59 10.60 3.55
N PRO A 99 -3.14 9.68 4.36
CA PRO A 99 -4.17 8.75 3.91
C PRO A 99 -5.37 9.51 3.34
N TRP A 100 -5.99 8.97 2.29
CA TRP A 100 -7.09 9.57 1.52
C TRP A 100 -6.76 10.85 0.75
N LEU A 101 -5.52 11.35 0.84
CA LEU A 101 -5.02 12.44 0.01
C LEU A 101 -4.02 11.92 -1.04
N HIS A 102 -3.05 11.12 -0.62
CA HIS A 102 -1.99 10.61 -1.52
C HIS A 102 -2.16 9.13 -1.87
N TYR A 103 -2.87 8.37 -1.04
CA TYR A 103 -3.13 6.94 -1.20
C TYR A 103 -4.36 6.54 -0.39
N VAL A 104 -4.85 5.32 -0.57
CA VAL A 104 -5.96 4.77 0.23
C VAL A 104 -5.44 3.68 1.17
N PRO A 105 -5.59 3.80 2.49
CA PRO A 105 -5.17 2.76 3.43
C PRO A 105 -6.17 1.60 3.45
N VAL A 106 -5.66 0.38 3.64
CA VAL A 106 -6.46 -0.85 3.80
C VAL A 106 -5.99 -1.63 5.02
N SER A 107 -6.96 -2.19 5.75
CA SER A 107 -6.79 -3.00 6.93
C SER A 107 -6.09 -4.33 6.62
N GLN A 108 -5.52 -4.96 7.63
CA GLN A 108 -4.87 -6.27 7.49
C GLN A 108 -5.84 -7.39 7.10
N SER A 109 -7.12 -7.25 7.45
CA SER A 109 -8.15 -8.24 7.09
C SER A 109 -8.65 -8.08 5.65
N MET A 110 -8.45 -6.91 5.04
CA MET A 110 -8.91 -6.56 3.69
C MET A 110 -10.43 -6.72 3.47
N GLU A 111 -11.24 -6.79 4.52
CA GLU A 111 -12.67 -7.07 4.38
C GLU A 111 -13.43 -5.96 3.66
N GLU A 112 -12.91 -4.74 3.71
CA GLU A 112 -13.46 -3.56 3.04
C GLU A 112 -13.13 -3.49 1.54
N LEU A 113 -12.18 -4.29 1.05
CA LEU A 113 -11.66 -4.16 -0.32
C LEU A 113 -12.75 -4.23 -1.40
N PRO A 114 -13.71 -5.16 -1.38
CA PRO A 114 -14.73 -5.24 -2.42
C PRO A 114 -15.55 -3.96 -2.54
N GLU A 115 -16.01 -3.40 -1.43
CA GLU A 115 -16.80 -2.16 -1.41
C GLU A 115 -15.96 -0.94 -1.75
N LEU A 116 -14.71 -0.90 -1.28
CA LEU A 116 -13.77 0.18 -1.60
C LEU A 116 -13.48 0.24 -3.10
N VAL A 117 -13.16 -0.91 -3.71
CA VAL A 117 -12.91 -1.01 -5.14
C VAL A 117 -14.16 -0.66 -5.93
N PHE A 118 -15.33 -1.20 -5.53
CA PHE A 118 -16.59 -0.87 -6.18
C PHE A 118 -16.89 0.64 -6.12
N TYR A 119 -16.75 1.27 -4.96
CA TYR A 119 -16.94 2.72 -4.80
C TYR A 119 -16.01 3.51 -5.72
N LEU A 120 -14.69 3.27 -5.64
CA LEU A 120 -13.69 4.05 -6.37
C LEU A 120 -13.73 3.84 -7.89
N THR A 121 -14.27 2.71 -8.36
CA THR A 121 -14.27 2.36 -9.80
C THR A 121 -15.64 2.40 -10.48
N SER A 122 -16.73 2.36 -9.72
CA SER A 122 -18.10 2.22 -10.27
C SER A 122 -19.04 3.34 -9.84
N ASN A 123 -18.79 4.01 -8.72
CA ASN A 123 -19.60 5.16 -8.28
C ASN A 123 -19.07 6.48 -8.89
N PRO A 124 -19.93 7.37 -9.44
CA PRO A 124 -19.49 8.67 -9.97
C PRO A 124 -18.69 9.53 -8.98
N SER A 125 -19.12 9.63 -7.71
CA SER A 125 -18.37 10.40 -6.70
C SER A 125 -17.07 9.70 -6.32
N GLY A 126 -17.07 8.37 -6.24
CA GLY A 126 -15.87 7.58 -5.95
C GLY A 126 -14.81 7.67 -7.04
N LYS A 127 -15.22 7.74 -8.31
CA LYS A 127 -14.31 7.97 -9.45
C LYS A 127 -13.63 9.33 -9.38
N GLU A 128 -14.37 10.38 -9.01
CA GLU A 128 -13.80 11.72 -8.82
C GLU A 128 -12.79 11.71 -7.67
N VAL A 129 -13.14 11.08 -6.54
CA VAL A 129 -12.21 10.89 -5.41
C VAL A 129 -10.95 10.15 -5.85
N ALA A 130 -11.07 9.04 -6.59
CA ALA A 130 -9.93 8.29 -7.10
C ALA A 130 -9.02 9.17 -7.99
N SER A 131 -9.61 9.94 -8.92
CA SER A 131 -8.87 10.86 -9.79
C SER A 131 -8.10 11.91 -8.99
N GLN A 132 -8.74 12.47 -7.96
CA GLN A 132 -8.11 13.45 -7.08
C GLN A 132 -6.94 12.87 -6.29
N ILE A 133 -7.12 11.68 -5.68
CA ILE A 133 -6.05 11.01 -4.92
C ILE A 133 -4.85 10.70 -5.83
N ALA A 134 -5.09 10.12 -7.01
CA ALA A 134 -4.01 9.84 -7.97
C ALA A 134 -3.22 11.10 -8.35
N ARG A 135 -3.94 12.20 -8.66
CA ARG A 135 -3.31 13.47 -9.01
C ARG A 135 -2.51 14.06 -7.84
N GLN A 136 -3.08 14.05 -6.64
CA GLN A 136 -2.42 14.61 -5.45
C GLN A 136 -1.21 13.78 -5.04
N GLY A 137 -1.32 12.45 -5.05
CA GLY A 137 -0.20 11.54 -4.81
C GLY A 137 0.97 11.79 -5.78
N ARG A 138 0.67 11.90 -7.08
CA ARG A 138 1.66 12.20 -8.11
C ARG A 138 2.30 13.57 -7.92
N GLN A 139 1.51 14.61 -7.71
CA GLN A 139 2.02 15.95 -7.50
C GLN A 139 2.91 16.02 -6.26
N TRP A 140 2.49 15.37 -5.17
CA TRP A 140 3.26 15.34 -3.94
C TRP A 140 4.55 14.53 -4.08
N HIS A 141 4.52 13.40 -4.79
CA HIS A 141 5.72 12.61 -5.12
C HIS A 141 6.82 13.49 -5.73
N THR A 142 6.47 14.34 -6.72
CA THR A 142 7.46 15.24 -7.37
C THR A 142 8.08 16.29 -6.44
N ARG A 143 7.51 16.51 -5.26
CA ARG A 143 7.93 17.53 -4.30
C ARG A 143 8.59 16.95 -3.05
N ALA A 144 8.16 15.78 -2.61
CA ALA A 144 8.53 15.21 -1.32
C ALA A 144 9.32 13.90 -1.40
N PHE A 145 9.48 13.33 -2.60
CA PHE A 145 10.15 12.03 -2.83
C PHE A 145 11.28 12.14 -3.85
N ARG A 146 11.90 13.31 -3.98
CA ARG A 146 13.08 13.48 -4.84
C ARG A 146 14.29 12.84 -4.16
N GLU A 147 15.32 12.53 -4.92
CA GLU A 147 16.58 11.99 -4.39
C GLU A 147 17.17 12.90 -3.29
N VAL A 148 17.06 14.22 -3.46
CA VAL A 148 17.50 15.20 -2.45
C VAL A 148 16.70 15.09 -1.14
N ASP A 149 15.40 14.79 -1.20
CA ASP A 149 14.56 14.67 -0.02
C ASP A 149 14.95 13.42 0.79
N MET A 150 15.19 12.31 0.10
CA MET A 150 15.66 11.06 0.73
C MET A 150 17.06 11.24 1.32
N GLY A 151 17.96 11.90 0.58
CA GLY A 151 19.31 12.21 1.04
C GLY A 151 19.30 13.07 2.31
N LEU A 152 18.46 14.11 2.35
CA LEU A 152 18.30 14.95 3.54
C LEU A 152 17.75 14.18 4.74
N TYR A 153 16.78 13.28 4.52
CA TYR A 153 16.25 12.42 5.58
C TYR A 153 17.35 11.54 6.18
N VAL A 154 18.08 10.80 5.34
CA VAL A 154 19.16 9.91 5.78
C VAL A 154 20.28 10.70 6.47
N TYR A 155 20.68 11.84 5.91
CA TYR A 155 21.70 12.69 6.52
C TYR A 155 21.28 13.16 7.92
N ARG A 156 20.06 13.67 8.06
CA ARG A 156 19.52 14.09 9.37
C ARG A 156 19.44 12.91 10.34
N LEU A 157 18.99 11.74 9.89
CA LEU A 157 18.94 10.53 10.70
C LEU A 157 20.33 10.18 11.26
N LEU A 158 21.37 10.20 10.42
CA LEU A 158 22.74 9.90 10.85
C LEU A 158 23.27 10.95 11.82
N LEU A 159 22.98 12.24 11.61
CA LEU A 159 23.37 13.30 12.54
C LEU A 159 22.70 13.13 13.91
N GLU A 160 21.40 12.85 13.95
CA GLU A 160 20.69 12.60 15.21
C GLU A 160 21.20 11.34 15.89
N MET A 161 21.50 10.28 15.13
CA MET A 161 22.06 9.05 15.69
C MET A 161 23.45 9.27 16.29
N ALA A 162 24.33 10.01 15.59
CA ALA A 162 25.64 10.39 16.11
C ALA A 162 25.51 11.24 17.38
N ARG A 163 24.58 12.20 17.40
CA ARG A 163 24.28 13.02 18.57
C ARG A 163 23.78 12.17 19.74
N LEU A 164 22.94 11.16 19.51
CA LEU A 164 22.46 10.26 20.55
C LEU A 164 23.59 9.39 21.13
N GLN A 165 24.60 9.05 20.33
CA GLN A 165 25.73 8.20 20.71
C GLN A 165 26.94 8.97 21.25
N ASP A 166 26.97 10.30 21.15
CA ASP A 166 28.07 11.13 21.63
C ASP A 166 28.28 10.97 23.15
N PRO A 167 29.42 10.41 23.61
CA PRO A 167 29.69 10.23 25.04
C PRO A 167 29.80 11.54 25.82
N GLN A 168 30.09 12.65 25.14
CA GLN A 168 30.18 13.99 25.75
C GLN A 168 28.82 14.67 25.84
N ARG A 169 27.78 14.12 25.19
CA ARG A 169 26.43 14.66 25.28
C ARG A 169 25.92 14.51 26.71
N LYS A 170 25.77 15.65 27.38
CA LYS A 170 25.07 15.71 28.67
C LYS A 170 23.62 15.29 28.45
N ALA A 171 23.16 14.28 29.19
CA ALA A 171 21.75 13.94 29.25
C ALA A 171 21.02 15.14 29.88
N ASN A 172 20.31 15.92 29.07
CA ASN A 172 19.46 17.00 29.57
C ASN A 172 18.14 16.40 30.09
N VAL A 173 18.22 15.58 31.14
CA VAL A 173 17.09 15.24 32.01
C VAL A 173 17.65 14.68 33.34
N PRO A 174 17.37 15.32 34.49
CA PRO A 174 17.38 14.63 35.75
C PRO A 174 16.34 13.52 35.69
N TRP A 175 16.74 12.30 36.04
CA TRP A 175 15.82 11.23 36.39
C TRP A 175 15.26 11.57 37.78
N GLU A 176 14.16 12.29 37.87
CA GLU A 176 13.33 12.35 39.10
C GLU A 176 12.04 11.57 38.89
#